data_AF-A0A560CZD3-F1
#
_entry.id   AF-A0A560CZD3-F1
#
_cell.length_a   1.000
_cell.length_b   1.000
_cell.length_c   1.000
_cell.angle_alpha   90.00
_cell.angle_beta   90.00
_cell.angle_gamma   90.00
#
_symmetry.space_group_name_H-M   'P 1'
#
loop_
_entity.id
_entity.type
_entity.pdbx_description
1 polymer ?
#
loop_
_entity_poly.entity_id
_entity_poly.type
_entity_poly.pdbx_seq_one_letter_code
_entity_poly.pdbx_strand_id
1 'polypeptide(L)' 'MLRMPEQAKTAERIAKHIPAFEQYVPPPRKPWMSEDRRMGLFDAAALALTFFQTVENQNG' A
#
# COMPACT_ATOMS: atom_id res chain seq x y z
N MET A 1 0.88 -6.04 -23.60
CA MET A 1 -0.01 -5.68 -22.47
C MET A 1 0.77 -5.86 -21.18
N LEU A 2 1.59 -4.87 -20.80
CA LEU A 2 2.44 -4.94 -19.61
C LEU A 2 1.55 -4.65 -18.39
N ARG A 3 1.24 -5.66 -17.59
CA ARG A 3 0.51 -5.50 -16.32
C ARG A 3 1.43 -4.70 -15.39
N MET A 4 1.14 -3.41 -15.18
CA MET A 4 1.78 -2.65 -14.10
C MET A 4 1.47 -3.39 -12.79
N PRO A 5 2.45 -3.59 -11.90
CA PRO A 5 2.23 -4.33 -10.68
C PRO A 5 1.14 -3.61 -9.86
N GLU A 6 0.05 -4.32 -9.56
CA GLU A 6 -1.12 -3.76 -8.85
C GLU A 6 -0.75 -3.10 -7.51
N GLN A 7 0.37 -3.54 -6.95
CA GLN A 7 1.02 -3.07 -5.74
C GLN A 7 1.29 -1.55 -5.71
N ALA A 8 1.70 -0.95 -6.83
CA ALA A 8 1.96 0.49 -6.89
C ALA A 8 0.69 1.33 -6.66
N LYS A 9 -0.46 0.83 -7.13
CA LYS A 9 -1.75 1.51 -6.99
C LYS A 9 -2.26 1.49 -5.55
N THR A 10 -1.92 0.46 -4.79
CA THR A 10 -2.24 0.38 -3.35
C THR A 10 -1.38 1.35 -2.55
N ALA A 11 -0.07 1.41 -2.82
CA ALA A 11 0.83 2.34 -2.14
C ALA A 11 0.42 3.82 -2.36
N GLU A 12 0.07 4.19 -3.60
CA GLU A 12 -0.44 5.54 -3.90
C GLU A 12 -1.75 5.86 -3.17
N ARG A 13 -2.68 4.90 -3.08
CA ARG A 13 -3.95 5.11 -2.35
C ARG A 13 -3.69 5.33 -0.86
N ILE A 14 -2.83 4.52 -0.25
CA ILE A 14 -2.50 4.68 1.18
C ILE A 14 -1.79 6.01 1.42
N ALA A 15 -0.86 6.41 0.57
CA ALA A 15 -0.18 7.70 0.67
C ALA A 15 -1.15 8.90 0.58
N LYS A 16 -2.20 8.82 -0.24
CA LYS A 16 -3.25 9.85 -0.29
C LYS A 16 -4.09 9.94 0.99
N HIS A 17 -4.30 8.81 1.67
CA HIS A 17 -5.03 8.79 2.94
C HIS A 17 -4.16 9.18 4.13
N ILE A 18 -2.85 8.92 4.06
CA ILE A 18 -1.89 9.20 5.12
C ILE A 18 -0.68 9.91 4.52
N PRO A 19 -0.62 11.26 4.57
CA PRO A 19 0.44 12.05 3.95
C PRO A 19 1.86 11.67 4.42
N ALA A 20 1.99 11.11 5.64
CA ALA A 20 3.26 10.61 6.16
C ALA A 20 3.88 9.48 5.30
N PHE A 21 3.06 8.76 4.52
CA PHE A 21 3.50 7.68 3.63
C PHE A 21 3.98 8.16 2.26
N GLU A 22 3.75 9.42 1.89
CA GLU A 22 4.15 9.96 0.57
C GLU A 22 5.66 9.83 0.32
N GLN A 23 6.48 10.09 1.35
CA GLN A 23 7.94 9.95 1.25
C GLN A 23 8.41 8.49 1.07
N TYR A 24 7.55 7.52 1.37
CA TYR A 24 7.87 6.09 1.31
C TYR A 24 7.33 5.42 0.05
N VAL A 25 6.54 6.12 -0.78
CA VAL A 25 5.99 5.57 -2.03
C VAL A 25 7.16 5.07 -2.90
N PRO A 26 7.18 3.77 -3.24
CA PRO A 26 8.24 3.25 -4.09
C PRO A 26 8.10 3.85 -5.51
N PRO A 27 9.20 4.21 -6.16
CA PRO A 27 9.17 4.75 -7.52
C PRO A 27 8.61 3.70 -8.50
N PRO A 28 8.05 4.11 -9.64
CA PRO A 28 7.54 3.19 -10.65
C PRO A 28 8.60 2.15 -11.05
N ARG A 29 8.34 0.88 -10.74
CA ARG A 29 9.28 -0.22 -11.01
C ARG A 29 8.99 -0.86 -12.36
N LYS A 30 10.06 -1.33 -13.00
CA LYS A 30 9.95 -2.16 -14.20
C LYS A 30 9.61 -3.60 -13.79
N PRO A 31 8.89 -4.38 -14.62
CA PRO A 31 8.41 -5.72 -14.24
C PRO A 31 9.48 -6.74 -13.85
N TRP A 32 10.73 -6.54 -14.28
CA TRP A 32 11.87 -7.40 -13.97
C TRP A 32 12.64 -6.97 -12.73
N MET A 33 12.20 -5.92 -12.04
CA MET A 33 12.82 -5.44 -10.82
C MET A 33 12.13 -6.12 -9.63
N SER A 34 12.87 -6.86 -8.81
CA SER A 34 12.36 -7.49 -7.58
C SER A 34 11.58 -6.51 -6.71
N GLU A 35 10.66 -6.98 -5.87
CA GLU A 35 9.82 -6.13 -5.03
C GLU A 35 10.65 -5.15 -4.17
N ASP A 36 10.15 -3.92 -3.99
CA ASP A 36 10.81 -2.94 -3.13
C ASP A 36 10.58 -3.33 -1.66
N ARG A 37 11.63 -3.33 -0.84
CA ARG A 37 11.51 -3.59 0.60
C ARG A 37 10.50 -2.64 1.28
N ARG A 38 10.25 -1.45 0.72
CA ARG A 38 9.24 -0.50 1.20
C ARG A 38 7.80 -0.97 1.03
N MET A 39 7.52 -1.94 0.14
CA MET A 39 6.18 -2.52 0.00
C MET A 39 5.68 -3.19 1.29
N GLY A 40 6.58 -3.79 2.08
CA GLY A 40 6.22 -4.39 3.36
C GLY A 40 5.60 -3.40 4.35
N LEU A 41 5.94 -2.11 4.25
CA LEU A 41 5.33 -1.05 5.08
C LEU A 41 3.88 -0.78 4.64
N PHE A 42 3.61 -0.80 3.34
CA PHE A 42 2.27 -0.62 2.80
C PHE A 42 1.38 -1.85 3.03
N ASP A 43 1.93 -3.06 2.96
CA ASP A 43 1.19 -4.29 3.28
C ASP A 43 0.80 -4.32 4.76
N ALA A 44 1.72 -3.96 5.67
CA ALA A 44 1.40 -3.84 7.10
C ALA A 44 0.34 -2.77 7.37
N ALA A 45 0.42 -1.61 6.69
CA ALA A 45 -0.58 -0.56 6.80
C ALA A 45 -1.95 -1.01 6.27
N ALA A 46 -1.99 -1.73 5.16
CA ALA A 46 -3.23 -2.29 4.61
C ALA A 46 -3.89 -3.29 5.57
N LEU A 47 -3.10 -4.16 6.20
CA LEU A 47 -3.58 -5.11 7.21
C LEU A 47 -4.13 -4.39 8.45
N ALA A 48 -3.42 -3.38 8.95
CA ALA A 48 -3.87 -2.57 10.08
C ALA A 48 -5.19 -1.85 9.76
N LEU A 49 -5.28 -1.17 8.62
CA LEU A 49 -6.50 -0.46 8.20
C LEU A 49 -7.69 -1.41 8.06
N THR A 50 -7.48 -2.59 7.49
CA THR A 50 -8.55 -3.61 7.34
C THR A 50 -9.00 -4.13 8.71
N PHE A 51 -8.07 -4.38 9.63
CA PHE A 51 -8.38 -4.80 10.99
C PHE A 51 -9.19 -3.73 11.74
N PHE A 52 -8.74 -2.48 11.74
CA PHE A 52 -9.45 -1.38 12.42
C PHE A 52 -10.84 -1.14 11.83
N GLN A 53 -11.00 -1.15 10.50
CA GLN A 53 -12.33 -1.06 9.88
C GLN A 53 -13.24 -2.22 10.31
N THR A 54 -12.70 -3.42 10.40
CA THR A 54 -13.47 -4.60 10.82
C THR A 54 -13.90 -4.50 12.28
N VAL A 55 -13.01 -4.03 13.16
CA VAL A 55 -13.30 -3.83 14.60
C VAL A 55 -14.30 -2.70 14.81
N GLU A 56 -14.17 -1.57 14.11
CA GLU A 56 -15.16 -0.48 14.18
C GLU A 56 -16.55 -0.94 13.74
N ASN A 57 -16.64 -1.75 12.67
CA ASN A 57 -17.92 -2.23 12.15
C ASN A 57 -18.56 -3.32 13.03
N GLN A 58 -17.83 -3.93 13.96
CA GLN A 58 -18.36 -4.88 14.95
C GLN A 58 -18.81 -4.21 16.25
N ASN A 59 -18.43 -2.95 16.47
CA ASN A 59 -18.78 -2.18 17.67
C ASN A 59 -19.92 -1.18 17.41
N GLY A 60 -20.58 -1.25 16.25
CA GLY A 60 -21.73 -0.43 15.84
C GLY A 60 -23.06 -1.15 16.02
#